data_AF-A6JQ78-F1
#
_entry.id   AF-A6JQ78-F1
#
_cell.length_a   1.000
_cell.length_b   1.000
_cell.length_c   1.000
_cell.angle_alpha   90.00
_cell.angle_beta   90.00
_cell.angle_gamma   90.00
#
_symmetry.space_group_name_H-M   'P 1'
#
loop_
_entity.id
_entity.type
_entity.pdbx_description
1 polymer ?
#
loop_
_entity_poly.entity_id
_entity_poly.type
_entity_poly.pdbx_seq_one_letter_code
_entity_poly.pdbx_strand_id
1 'polypeptide(L)'
;MFPLKEENRRVAQLLLRSGTCPRCIFRFCGVDLPAPYKRPYKELLDDLQTFLESENRELILEGPDPPLKKIRLHEDGVDTLSANGEEGVSVTEDENMAATKPSNWRVCNVCLGILQGFCEKDFITEVCQKVEASGFEFTSVVLSVSFPPQLSVREHAAWLLVKQEMGKQSLSLGRNDVVQLKEAYKWITHPLFSEELGVPTDGKSLFEVSVVFAHPETLQDCHFLGEVCPDCFKPAKNKQSVFTRMAVLKALSRIKEEDFLTQFPCPPDSPKTICTVLEVECTHGAVFVAGRYNKYSRNLPQTPWIIDGERKMESSVEELISDHLLAVFKAESFNFSSSGREDVDVRTLGNGRPFAVELLNPHRVHFTSQEIKELQQVRAAWPCQACVCQLCA
;
A
#
# COMPACT_ATOMS: atom_id res chain seq x y z
N MET A 1 -9.44 -9.86 -26.10
CA MET A 1 -9.51 -11.31 -25.83
C MET A 1 -9.54 -11.50 -24.32
N PHE A 2 -10.47 -12.30 -23.82
CA PHE A 2 -10.59 -12.56 -22.38
C PHE A 2 -9.40 -13.43 -21.90
N PRO A 3 -8.83 -13.20 -20.69
CA PRO A 3 -7.56 -13.82 -20.31
C PRO A 3 -7.69 -15.27 -19.85
N LEU A 4 -8.89 -15.74 -19.51
CA LEU A 4 -9.12 -17.10 -19.04
C LEU A 4 -9.31 -18.06 -20.22
N LYS A 5 -8.72 -19.25 -20.10
CA LYS A 5 -8.90 -20.37 -21.02
C LYS A 5 -10.00 -21.29 -20.53
N GLU A 6 -10.43 -22.22 -21.38
CA GLU A 6 -11.48 -23.19 -21.07
C GLU A 6 -11.14 -24.07 -19.85
N GLU A 7 -9.88 -24.46 -19.68
CA GLU A 7 -9.38 -25.17 -18.50
C GLU A 7 -9.58 -24.40 -17.17
N ASN A 8 -9.74 -23.08 -17.22
CA ASN A 8 -9.98 -22.25 -16.04
C ASN A 8 -11.47 -22.12 -15.68
N ARG A 9 -12.39 -22.55 -16.57
CA ARG A 9 -13.83 -22.26 -16.43
C ARG A 9 -14.43 -22.78 -15.13
N ARG A 10 -14.16 -24.04 -14.77
CA ARG A 10 -14.69 -24.66 -13.54
C ARG A 10 -14.22 -23.95 -12.28
N VAL A 11 -12.93 -23.64 -12.22
CA VAL A 11 -12.31 -22.88 -11.12
C VAL A 11 -12.94 -21.49 -11.03
N ALA A 12 -13.03 -20.79 -12.15
CA ALA A 12 -13.61 -19.45 -12.22
C ALA A 12 -15.09 -19.44 -11.78
N GLN A 13 -15.88 -20.42 -12.20
CA GLN A 13 -17.28 -20.56 -11.82
C GLN A 13 -17.44 -20.84 -10.31
N LEU A 14 -16.61 -21.74 -9.76
CA LEU A 14 -16.61 -22.09 -8.34
C LEU A 14 -16.24 -20.87 -7.46
N LEU A 15 -15.18 -20.16 -7.84
CA LEU A 15 -14.72 -18.97 -7.14
C LEU A 15 -15.73 -17.82 -7.23
N LEU A 16 -16.34 -17.59 -8.40
CA LEU A 16 -17.34 -16.53 -8.57
C LEU A 16 -18.59 -16.80 -7.73
N ARG A 17 -19.11 -18.04 -7.74
CA ARG A 17 -20.29 -18.44 -6.95
C ARG A 17 -20.05 -18.32 -5.44
N SER A 18 -18.83 -18.57 -4.98
CA SER A 18 -18.45 -18.40 -3.56
C SER A 18 -18.20 -16.94 -3.15
N GLY A 19 -18.24 -15.99 -4.09
CA GLY A 19 -18.07 -14.56 -3.81
C GLY A 19 -16.66 -14.01 -4.04
N THR A 20 -15.83 -14.69 -4.83
CA THR A 20 -14.51 -14.19 -5.23
C THR A 20 -14.64 -13.19 -6.38
N CYS A 21 -13.93 -12.05 -6.32
CA CYS A 21 -13.99 -11.04 -7.38
C CYS A 21 -13.19 -11.44 -8.64
N PRO A 22 -13.48 -10.86 -9.82
CA PRO A 22 -12.82 -11.22 -11.08
C PRO A 22 -11.29 -11.15 -11.04
N ARG A 23 -10.73 -10.10 -10.41
CA ARG A 23 -9.27 -9.95 -10.27
C ARG A 23 -8.66 -11.04 -9.39
N CYS A 24 -9.32 -11.44 -8.30
CA CYS A 24 -8.86 -12.58 -7.51
C CYS A 24 -8.96 -13.89 -8.30
N ILE A 25 -10.00 -14.07 -9.12
CA ILE A 25 -10.13 -15.24 -9.99
C ILE A 25 -8.95 -15.31 -10.98
N PHE A 26 -8.59 -14.20 -11.62
CA PHE A 26 -7.41 -14.15 -12.48
C PHE A 26 -6.13 -14.58 -11.76
N ARG A 27 -5.96 -14.19 -10.50
CA ARG A 27 -4.80 -14.59 -9.69
C ARG A 27 -4.75 -16.09 -9.44
N PHE A 28 -5.87 -16.70 -9.07
CA PHE A 28 -5.95 -18.14 -8.83
C PHE A 28 -5.89 -18.97 -10.12
N CYS A 29 -6.22 -18.37 -11.27
CA CYS A 29 -6.05 -18.97 -12.59
C CYS A 29 -4.66 -18.73 -13.20
N GLY A 30 -3.72 -18.11 -12.47
CA GLY A 30 -2.34 -17.90 -12.93
C GLY A 30 -2.19 -16.90 -14.08
N VAL A 31 -3.10 -15.93 -14.22
CA VAL A 31 -2.97 -14.87 -15.22
C VAL A 31 -1.86 -13.91 -14.77
N ASP A 32 -0.69 -14.02 -15.39
CA ASP A 32 0.53 -13.26 -15.08
C ASP A 32 0.67 -11.95 -15.87
N LEU A 33 -0.24 -11.69 -16.82
CA LEU A 33 -0.27 -10.46 -17.59
C LEU A 33 -0.90 -9.33 -16.77
N PRO A 34 -0.27 -8.14 -16.65
CA PRO A 34 -0.86 -7.01 -15.92
C PRO A 34 -2.10 -6.39 -16.58
N ALA A 35 -2.20 -6.42 -17.92
CA ALA A 35 -3.21 -5.67 -18.66
C ALA A 35 -4.68 -6.01 -18.30
N PRO A 36 -5.07 -7.30 -18.14
CA PRO A 36 -6.42 -7.65 -17.71
C PRO A 36 -6.81 -7.08 -16.35
N TYR A 37 -5.87 -6.96 -15.40
CA TYR A 37 -6.16 -6.46 -14.05
C TYR A 37 -6.54 -4.97 -14.02
N LYS A 38 -6.03 -4.20 -14.98
CA LYS A 38 -6.21 -2.73 -15.08
C LYS A 38 -7.57 -2.32 -15.64
N ARG A 39 -8.36 -3.26 -16.14
CA ARG A 39 -9.69 -2.95 -16.71
C ARG A 39 -10.68 -2.55 -15.62
N PRO A 40 -11.71 -1.74 -15.95
CA PRO A 40 -12.75 -1.37 -15.00
C PRO A 40 -13.43 -2.60 -14.39
N TYR A 41 -13.69 -2.55 -13.07
CA TYR A 41 -14.26 -3.68 -12.34
C TYR A 41 -15.56 -4.22 -12.95
N LYS A 42 -16.45 -3.31 -13.38
CA LYS A 42 -17.75 -3.67 -13.96
C LYS A 42 -17.59 -4.46 -15.26
N GLU A 43 -16.74 -3.98 -16.17
CA GLU A 43 -16.45 -4.70 -17.42
C GLU A 43 -15.84 -6.08 -17.17
N LEU A 44 -14.95 -6.19 -16.18
CA LEU A 44 -14.37 -7.48 -15.81
C LEU A 44 -15.40 -8.47 -15.30
N LEU A 45 -16.40 -7.99 -14.55
CA LEU A 45 -17.48 -8.82 -14.05
C LEU A 45 -18.39 -9.27 -15.19
N ASP A 46 -18.79 -8.35 -16.08
CA ASP A 46 -19.68 -8.63 -17.21
C ASP A 46 -19.01 -9.61 -18.21
N ASP A 47 -17.73 -9.40 -18.52
CA ASP A 47 -16.97 -10.30 -19.40
C ASP A 47 -16.77 -11.67 -18.78
N LEU A 48 -16.53 -11.75 -17.47
CA LEU A 48 -16.41 -13.02 -16.76
C LEU A 48 -17.73 -13.79 -16.76
N GLN A 49 -18.85 -13.11 -16.53
CA GLN A 49 -20.17 -13.73 -16.62
C GLN A 49 -20.45 -14.24 -18.03
N THR A 50 -20.17 -13.42 -19.04
CA THR A 50 -20.31 -13.81 -20.46
C THR A 50 -19.43 -15.01 -20.81
N PHE A 51 -18.18 -15.02 -20.35
CA PHE A 51 -17.27 -16.15 -20.51
C PHE A 51 -17.86 -17.42 -19.89
N LEU A 52 -18.39 -17.36 -18.67
CA LEU A 52 -18.96 -18.52 -17.97
C LEU A 52 -20.29 -19.01 -18.61
N GLU A 53 -21.07 -18.11 -19.20
CA GLU A 53 -22.36 -18.43 -19.84
C GLU A 53 -22.24 -19.05 -21.24
N SER A 54 -21.09 -18.88 -21.93
CA SER A 54 -20.93 -19.34 -23.32
C SER A 54 -21.13 -20.87 -23.51
N GLU A 55 -20.81 -21.68 -22.50
CA GLU A 55 -21.01 -23.14 -22.49
C GLU A 55 -22.50 -23.53 -22.40
N ASN A 56 -23.33 -22.75 -21.68
CA ASN A 56 -24.77 -23.01 -21.61
C ASN A 56 -25.44 -22.84 -22.99
N ARG A 57 -24.87 -22.02 -23.90
CA ARG A 57 -25.40 -21.88 -25.27
C ARG A 57 -24.96 -23.01 -26.19
N GLU A 58 -23.75 -23.53 -26.05
CA GLU A 58 -23.27 -24.66 -26.87
C GLU A 58 -24.02 -25.96 -26.53
N LEU A 59 -24.35 -26.19 -25.25
CA LEU A 59 -25.14 -27.35 -24.83
C LEU A 59 -26.63 -27.28 -25.22
N ILE A 60 -27.18 -26.09 -25.52
CA ILE A 60 -28.57 -25.93 -25.99
C ILE A 60 -28.70 -26.13 -27.50
N LEU A 61 -27.60 -26.03 -28.27
CA LEU A 61 -27.61 -26.18 -29.73
C LEU A 61 -27.49 -27.64 -30.22
N GLU A 62 -27.30 -28.62 -29.33
CA GLU A 62 -27.25 -30.06 -29.66
C GLU A 62 -28.57 -30.82 -29.40
N GLY A 63 -29.71 -30.13 -29.33
CA GLY A 63 -31.05 -30.74 -29.33
C GLY A 63 -31.78 -30.55 -30.66
N PRO A 64 -32.45 -31.58 -31.24
CA PRO A 64 -33.19 -31.40 -32.48
C PRO A 64 -34.47 -30.58 -32.23
N ASP A 65 -34.48 -29.34 -32.69
CA ASP A 65 -35.70 -28.50 -32.70
C ASP A 65 -36.76 -29.09 -33.65
N PRO A 66 -38.01 -29.33 -33.20
CA PRO A 66 -39.13 -29.59 -34.10
C PRO A 66 -39.74 -28.27 -34.61
N PRO A 67 -40.29 -28.21 -35.84
CA PRO A 67 -40.65 -26.95 -36.47
C PRO A 67 -42.00 -26.44 -35.95
N LEU A 68 -42.03 -25.21 -35.44
CA LEU A 68 -43.28 -24.52 -35.11
C LEU A 68 -43.64 -23.45 -36.16
N LYS A 69 -44.91 -23.55 -36.56
CA LYS A 69 -45.57 -22.85 -37.66
C LYS A 69 -45.79 -21.36 -37.37
N LYS A 70 -45.70 -20.56 -38.44
CA LYS A 70 -46.17 -19.18 -38.57
C LYS A 70 -47.59 -18.99 -38.01
N ILE A 71 -47.79 -17.96 -37.19
CA ILE A 71 -49.06 -17.22 -37.09
C ILE A 71 -48.74 -15.72 -37.10
N ARG A 72 -49.48 -14.99 -37.94
CA ARG A 72 -49.43 -13.53 -38.14
C ARG A 72 -50.56 -12.86 -37.35
N LEU A 73 -50.25 -11.66 -36.84
CA LEU A 73 -51.07 -10.44 -36.66
C LEU A 73 -52.32 -10.49 -35.76
N HIS A 74 -52.36 -9.60 -34.76
CA HIS A 74 -53.28 -8.45 -34.77
C HIS A 74 -52.81 -7.34 -33.82
N GLU A 75 -52.84 -6.10 -34.31
CA GLU A 75 -52.76 -4.86 -33.53
C GLU A 75 -54.13 -4.56 -32.91
N ASP A 76 -54.16 -3.93 -31.74
CA ASP A 76 -55.07 -2.81 -31.45
C ASP A 76 -54.65 -2.13 -30.15
N GLY A 77 -54.53 -0.80 -30.20
CA GLY A 77 -54.03 0.05 -29.12
C GLY A 77 -55.08 0.46 -28.09
N VAL A 78 -54.65 1.27 -27.13
CA VAL A 78 -55.29 2.52 -26.66
C VAL A 78 -54.44 3.11 -25.51
N ASP A 79 -54.25 4.44 -25.60
CA ASP A 79 -53.53 5.36 -24.72
C ASP A 79 -54.00 5.38 -23.25
N THR A 80 -53.10 5.77 -22.32
CA THR A 80 -53.23 7.06 -21.58
C THR A 80 -52.02 7.37 -20.67
N LEU A 81 -51.78 8.69 -20.54
CA LEU A 81 -50.65 9.42 -19.96
C LEU A 81 -50.79 9.70 -18.45
N SER A 82 -49.64 9.99 -17.80
CA SER A 82 -49.36 11.10 -16.82
C SER A 82 -48.47 10.59 -15.67
N ALA A 83 -47.29 11.11 -15.29
CA ALA A 83 -46.66 12.45 -15.20
C ALA A 83 -46.57 12.96 -13.74
N ASN A 84 -45.32 13.31 -13.36
CA ASN A 84 -44.85 14.18 -12.25
C ASN A 84 -44.93 13.59 -10.81
N GLY A 85 -43.95 13.72 -9.92
CA GLY A 85 -42.76 14.58 -9.81
C GLY A 85 -42.92 15.50 -8.60
N GLU A 86 -42.05 15.42 -7.58
CA GLU A 86 -41.91 16.48 -6.56
C GLU A 86 -40.61 16.33 -5.72
N GLU A 87 -39.91 17.47 -5.55
CA GLU A 87 -38.67 17.69 -4.82
C GLU A 87 -38.91 18.08 -3.35
N GLY A 88 -37.89 17.91 -2.48
CA GLY A 88 -37.87 18.44 -1.11
C GLY A 88 -36.44 18.57 -0.57
N VAL A 89 -36.11 19.75 -0.04
CA VAL A 89 -34.77 20.31 0.21
C VAL A 89 -34.21 20.02 1.63
N SER A 90 -32.88 20.10 1.72
CA SER A 90 -31.86 19.94 2.78
C SER A 90 -32.06 20.51 4.19
N VAL A 91 -31.36 19.93 5.19
CA VAL A 91 -30.51 20.61 6.21
C VAL A 91 -29.33 19.69 6.65
N THR A 92 -28.18 20.29 6.94
CA THR A 92 -26.80 19.80 7.20
C THR A 92 -26.47 19.46 8.66
N GLU A 93 -25.48 18.57 8.92
CA GLU A 93 -24.25 18.82 9.73
C GLU A 93 -23.42 17.53 10.02
N ASP A 94 -22.09 17.70 9.87
CA ASP A 94 -20.89 17.07 10.44
C ASP A 94 -20.36 15.65 10.12
N GLU A 95 -19.30 15.68 9.29
CA GLU A 95 -17.95 15.10 9.43
C GLU A 95 -17.77 13.70 10.07
N ASN A 96 -17.75 12.69 9.20
CA ASN A 96 -16.84 11.54 9.30
C ASN A 96 -16.31 11.28 7.90
N MET A 97 -14.99 11.05 7.73
CA MET A 97 -14.37 10.67 6.46
C MET A 97 -15.13 9.48 5.87
N ALA A 98 -15.99 9.79 4.91
CA ALA A 98 -17.03 8.89 4.45
C ALA A 98 -16.39 7.77 3.66
N ALA A 99 -16.57 6.54 4.16
CA ALA A 99 -16.41 5.32 3.41
C ALA A 99 -16.99 5.52 2.00
N THR A 100 -16.16 5.28 0.99
CA THR A 100 -16.54 5.26 -0.42
C THR A 100 -17.85 4.46 -0.54
N LYS A 101 -18.93 5.12 -1.00
CA LYS A 101 -20.28 4.53 -1.09
C LYS A 101 -20.19 3.11 -1.67
N PRO A 102 -20.89 2.10 -1.12
CA PRO A 102 -20.86 0.76 -1.69
C PRO A 102 -21.56 0.79 -3.04
N SER A 103 -20.76 0.87 -4.08
CA SER A 103 -21.05 0.27 -5.38
C SER A 103 -21.73 -1.10 -5.20
N ASN A 104 -22.78 -1.37 -5.98
CA ASN A 104 -23.69 -2.53 -5.93
C ASN A 104 -23.07 -3.94 -6.06
N TRP A 105 -21.78 -4.15 -5.78
CA TRP A 105 -21.11 -5.44 -5.87
C TRP A 105 -20.82 -6.07 -4.50
N ARG A 106 -20.86 -7.40 -4.46
CA ARG A 106 -20.54 -8.21 -3.28
C ARG A 106 -19.08 -8.05 -2.89
N VAL A 107 -18.79 -7.97 -1.59
CA VAL A 107 -17.42 -7.93 -1.09
C VAL A 107 -16.72 -9.26 -1.38
N CYS A 108 -15.50 -9.18 -1.90
CA CYS A 108 -14.70 -10.35 -2.17
C CYS A 108 -14.36 -11.11 -0.88
N ASN A 109 -14.74 -12.39 -0.81
CA ASN A 109 -14.43 -13.27 0.32
C ASN A 109 -12.92 -13.55 0.50
N VAL A 110 -12.09 -13.30 -0.53
CA VAL A 110 -10.63 -13.47 -0.48
C VAL A 110 -9.90 -12.17 -0.15
N CYS A 111 -10.06 -11.12 -0.97
CA CYS A 111 -9.28 -9.88 -0.83
C CYS A 111 -9.96 -8.78 -0.02
N LEU A 112 -11.20 -8.98 0.43
CA LEU A 112 -11.94 -8.04 1.28
C LEU A 112 -11.99 -6.61 0.70
N GLY A 113 -12.11 -6.49 -0.62
CA GLY A 113 -12.19 -5.18 -1.30
C GLY A 113 -10.87 -4.62 -1.83
N ILE A 114 -9.71 -5.21 -1.49
CA ILE A 114 -8.39 -4.70 -1.92
C ILE A 114 -8.25 -4.63 -3.45
N LEU A 115 -8.71 -5.65 -4.18
CA LEU A 115 -8.75 -5.67 -5.65
C LEU A 115 -10.13 -5.28 -6.21
N GLN A 116 -10.93 -4.57 -5.41
CA GLN A 116 -12.19 -3.96 -5.83
C GLN A 116 -12.00 -2.44 -5.76
N GLY A 117 -12.66 -1.73 -4.85
CA GLY A 117 -12.58 -0.27 -4.75
C GLY A 117 -11.18 0.28 -4.45
N PHE A 118 -10.37 -0.42 -3.65
CA PHE A 118 -9.05 0.09 -3.21
C PHE A 118 -7.95 0.02 -4.27
N CYS A 119 -8.23 -0.50 -5.47
CA CYS A 119 -7.29 -0.42 -6.58
C CYS A 119 -7.85 0.36 -7.77
N GLU A 120 -8.97 1.08 -7.59
CA GLU A 120 -9.56 1.95 -8.63
C GLU A 120 -9.04 3.39 -8.51
N LYS A 121 -9.20 4.15 -9.60
CA LYS A 121 -8.72 5.53 -9.72
C LYS A 121 -9.19 6.42 -8.57
N ASP A 122 -10.47 6.40 -8.21
CA ASP A 122 -11.04 7.27 -7.16
C ASP A 122 -10.30 7.16 -5.83
N PHE A 123 -9.98 5.94 -5.40
CA PHE A 123 -9.21 5.72 -4.16
C PHE A 123 -7.77 6.21 -4.30
N ILE A 124 -7.14 5.96 -5.44
CA ILE A 124 -5.76 6.41 -5.67
C ILE A 124 -5.68 7.93 -5.71
N THR A 125 -6.66 8.61 -6.31
CA THR A 125 -6.78 10.07 -6.29
C THR A 125 -6.90 10.60 -4.85
N GLU A 126 -7.73 9.98 -4.00
CA GLU A 126 -7.84 10.38 -2.57
C GLU A 126 -6.49 10.23 -1.84
N VAL A 127 -5.76 9.14 -2.08
CA VAL A 127 -4.43 8.94 -1.50
C VAL A 127 -3.44 10.00 -2.02
N CYS A 128 -3.45 10.29 -3.32
CA CYS A 128 -2.54 11.26 -3.92
C CYS A 128 -2.81 12.69 -3.42
N GLN A 129 -4.08 13.07 -3.20
CA GLN A 129 -4.42 14.36 -2.59
C GLN A 129 -3.82 14.51 -1.18
N LYS A 130 -3.81 13.44 -0.37
CA LYS A 130 -3.13 13.45 0.94
C LYS A 130 -1.62 13.58 0.82
N VAL A 131 -1.03 12.92 -0.18
CA VAL A 131 0.41 13.01 -0.48
C VAL A 131 0.80 14.44 -0.87
N GLU A 132 0.05 15.07 -1.77
CA GLU A 132 0.27 16.46 -2.20
C GLU A 132 0.12 17.45 -1.05
N ALA A 133 -0.89 17.27 -0.20
CA ALA A 133 -1.12 18.11 0.97
C ALA A 133 0.02 18.01 2.01
N SER A 134 0.84 16.96 1.96
CA SER A 134 1.96 16.75 2.89
C SER A 134 3.18 17.62 2.54
N GLY A 135 3.26 18.18 1.32
CA GLY A 135 4.25 19.20 0.98
C GLY A 135 5.70 18.71 0.87
N PHE A 136 5.91 17.42 0.59
CA PHE A 136 7.23 16.87 0.29
C PHE A 136 7.68 17.20 -1.14
N GLU A 137 8.97 17.47 -1.31
CA GLU A 137 9.63 17.44 -2.61
C GLU A 137 10.07 16.00 -2.96
N PHE A 138 9.73 15.52 -4.15
CA PHE A 138 10.14 14.20 -4.64
C PHE A 138 10.10 14.15 -6.18
N THR A 139 10.88 13.24 -6.77
CA THR A 139 10.95 13.03 -8.23
C THR A 139 10.57 11.63 -8.68
N SER A 140 10.38 10.71 -7.74
CA SER A 140 9.85 9.36 -7.94
C SER A 140 9.23 8.88 -6.64
N VAL A 141 8.40 7.84 -6.68
CA VAL A 141 7.71 7.33 -5.48
C VAL A 141 7.86 5.81 -5.36
N VAL A 142 8.04 5.30 -4.14
CA VAL A 142 7.89 3.87 -3.83
C VAL A 142 6.59 3.64 -3.08
N LEU A 143 5.76 2.73 -3.59
CA LEU A 143 4.52 2.34 -2.92
C LEU A 143 4.74 1.17 -1.96
N SER A 144 4.44 1.42 -0.70
CA SER A 144 4.40 0.45 0.38
C SER A 144 2.95 0.20 0.78
N VAL A 145 2.60 -1.07 0.88
CA VAL A 145 1.24 -1.48 1.24
C VAL A 145 1.27 -2.63 2.22
N SER A 146 0.47 -2.49 3.27
CA SER A 146 0.29 -3.43 4.36
C SER A 146 -1.15 -3.91 4.39
N PHE A 147 -1.34 -5.22 4.26
CA PHE A 147 -2.66 -5.85 4.26
C PHE A 147 -2.96 -6.54 5.60
N PRO A 148 -4.25 -6.72 5.94
CA PRO A 148 -4.64 -7.47 7.12
C PRO A 148 -4.02 -8.88 7.11
N PRO A 149 -3.35 -9.31 8.20
CA PRO A 149 -2.71 -10.63 8.27
C PRO A 149 -3.66 -11.79 7.93
N GLN A 150 -4.93 -11.68 8.33
CA GLN A 150 -5.99 -12.65 8.07
C GLN A 150 -6.30 -12.87 6.59
N LEU A 151 -5.92 -11.96 5.69
CA LEU A 151 -6.04 -12.22 4.25
C LEU A 151 -5.26 -13.47 3.83
N SER A 152 -4.15 -13.76 4.51
CA SER A 152 -3.34 -14.95 4.21
C SER A 152 -4.09 -16.25 4.52
N VAL A 153 -4.97 -16.25 5.54
CA VAL A 153 -5.82 -17.39 5.90
C VAL A 153 -6.88 -17.62 4.81
N ARG A 154 -7.56 -16.54 4.41
CA ARG A 154 -8.59 -16.58 3.35
C ARG A 154 -8.01 -17.00 2.01
N GLU A 155 -6.83 -16.48 1.68
CA GLU A 155 -6.09 -16.86 0.48
C GLU A 155 -5.66 -18.33 0.50
N HIS A 156 -5.30 -18.87 1.67
CA HIS A 156 -4.99 -20.30 1.83
C HIS A 156 -6.22 -21.18 1.64
N ALA A 157 -7.36 -20.82 2.23
CA ALA A 157 -8.62 -21.53 2.04
C ALA A 157 -9.07 -21.52 0.57
N ALA A 158 -9.01 -20.37 -0.10
CA ALA A 158 -9.30 -20.30 -1.53
C ALA A 158 -8.31 -21.14 -2.37
N TRP A 159 -7.02 -21.14 -2.04
CA TRP A 159 -6.04 -22.00 -2.70
C TRP A 159 -6.36 -23.49 -2.53
N LEU A 160 -6.75 -23.95 -1.33
CA LEU A 160 -7.16 -25.33 -1.09
C LEU A 160 -8.38 -25.72 -1.93
N LEU A 161 -9.38 -24.84 -2.02
CA LEU A 161 -10.55 -25.05 -2.86
C LEU A 161 -10.16 -25.22 -4.33
N VAL A 162 -9.30 -24.35 -4.85
CA VAL A 162 -8.85 -24.44 -6.24
C VAL A 162 -8.00 -25.69 -6.47
N LYS A 163 -7.10 -26.02 -5.55
CA LYS A 163 -6.28 -27.24 -5.60
C LYS A 163 -7.17 -28.48 -5.68
N GLN A 164 -8.24 -28.55 -4.88
CA GLN A 164 -9.19 -29.66 -4.92
C GLN A 164 -9.93 -29.73 -6.27
N GLU A 165 -10.39 -28.60 -6.81
CA GLU A 165 -11.12 -28.55 -8.07
C GLU A 165 -10.23 -28.86 -9.29
N MET A 166 -8.96 -28.45 -9.26
CA MET A 166 -7.96 -28.80 -10.27
C MET A 166 -7.63 -30.29 -10.21
N GLY A 167 -7.54 -30.88 -9.00
CA GLY A 167 -7.34 -32.31 -8.81
C GLY A 167 -8.44 -33.18 -9.43
N LYS A 168 -9.70 -32.73 -9.41
CA LYS A 168 -10.81 -33.42 -10.11
C LYS A 168 -10.67 -33.42 -11.63
N GLN A 169 -9.88 -32.48 -12.17
CA GLN A 169 -9.60 -32.33 -13.60
C GLN A 169 -8.26 -32.96 -13.99
N SER A 170 -7.60 -33.69 -13.08
CA SER A 170 -6.26 -34.24 -13.27
C SER A 170 -5.19 -33.18 -13.55
N LEU A 171 -5.42 -31.93 -13.11
CA LEU A 171 -4.47 -30.82 -13.21
C LEU A 171 -3.84 -30.56 -11.84
N SER A 172 -2.56 -30.16 -11.82
CA SER A 172 -1.87 -29.76 -10.59
C SER A 172 -1.73 -28.24 -10.53
N LEU A 173 -2.01 -27.65 -9.36
CA LEU A 173 -1.75 -26.24 -9.07
C LEU A 173 -0.81 -26.12 -7.87
N GLY A 174 0.39 -25.59 -8.11
CA GLY A 174 1.34 -25.21 -7.09
C GLY A 174 0.94 -23.89 -6.41
N ARG A 175 1.42 -23.66 -5.19
CA ARG A 175 1.17 -22.40 -4.48
C ARG A 175 1.82 -21.19 -5.17
N ASN A 176 2.92 -21.42 -5.90
CA ASN A 176 3.64 -20.38 -6.63
C ASN A 176 2.97 -20.00 -7.95
N ASP A 177 1.99 -20.78 -8.42
CA ASP A 177 1.25 -20.49 -9.64
C ASP A 177 0.17 -19.42 -9.41
N VAL A 178 -0.15 -19.13 -8.14
CA VAL A 178 -1.10 -18.08 -7.77
C VAL A 178 -0.39 -16.73 -7.70
N VAL A 179 -0.83 -15.77 -8.51
CA VAL A 179 -0.31 -14.39 -8.47
C VAL A 179 -0.57 -13.80 -7.09
N GLN A 180 0.45 -13.17 -6.49
CA GLN A 180 0.33 -12.63 -5.13
C GLN A 180 -0.59 -11.39 -5.09
N LEU A 181 -1.32 -11.21 -3.99
CA LEU A 181 -2.23 -10.07 -3.82
C LEU A 181 -1.51 -8.74 -4.00
N LYS A 182 -0.33 -8.62 -3.37
CA LYS A 182 0.49 -7.41 -3.40
C LYS A 182 1.01 -7.11 -4.80
N GLU A 183 1.30 -8.15 -5.59
CA GLU A 183 1.79 -7.99 -6.95
C GLU A 183 0.67 -7.50 -7.89
N ALA A 184 -0.48 -8.18 -7.90
CA ALA A 184 -1.64 -7.74 -8.69
C ALA A 184 -2.11 -6.33 -8.29
N TYR A 185 -2.09 -6.00 -6.99
CA TYR A 185 -2.40 -4.65 -6.52
C TYR A 185 -1.44 -3.62 -7.12
N LYS A 186 -0.12 -3.88 -7.05
CA LYS A 186 0.91 -2.99 -7.62
C LYS A 186 0.79 -2.83 -9.14
N TRP A 187 0.47 -3.90 -9.87
CA TRP A 187 0.25 -3.83 -11.32
C TRP A 187 -0.86 -2.84 -11.70
N ILE A 188 -1.90 -2.73 -10.87
CA ILE A 188 -3.03 -1.84 -11.08
C ILE A 188 -2.70 -0.43 -10.60
N THR A 189 -2.15 -0.30 -9.38
CA THR A 189 -2.03 1.00 -8.72
C THR A 189 -0.79 1.78 -9.12
N HIS A 190 0.34 1.15 -9.47
CA HIS A 190 1.56 1.88 -9.84
C HIS A 190 1.33 2.86 -11.00
N PRO A 191 0.71 2.46 -12.14
CA PRO A 191 0.42 3.40 -13.22
C PRO A 191 -0.51 4.54 -12.79
N LEU A 192 -1.50 4.26 -11.92
CA LEU A 192 -2.43 5.27 -11.43
C LEU A 192 -1.71 6.30 -10.55
N PHE A 193 -0.86 5.87 -9.62
CA PHE A 193 -0.02 6.77 -8.83
C PHE A 193 0.92 7.60 -9.72
N SER A 194 1.48 6.98 -10.77
CA SER A 194 2.40 7.67 -11.66
C SER A 194 1.71 8.72 -12.54
N GLU A 195 0.50 8.43 -13.00
CA GLU A 195 -0.35 9.37 -13.73
C GLU A 195 -0.79 10.53 -12.83
N GLU A 196 -1.28 10.22 -11.62
CA GLU A 196 -1.86 11.21 -10.71
C GLU A 196 -0.80 12.16 -10.11
N LEU A 197 0.35 11.63 -9.67
CA LEU A 197 1.43 12.45 -9.08
C LEU A 197 2.40 13.03 -10.12
N GLY A 198 2.27 12.63 -11.39
CA GLY A 198 3.18 13.09 -12.47
C GLY A 198 4.64 12.63 -12.33
N VAL A 199 4.93 11.64 -11.48
CA VAL A 199 6.27 11.09 -11.25
C VAL A 199 6.31 9.57 -11.43
N PRO A 200 7.45 8.97 -11.82
CA PRO A 200 7.54 7.51 -11.95
C PRO A 200 7.47 6.79 -10.60
N THR A 201 6.90 5.59 -10.59
CA THR A 201 7.03 4.66 -9.47
C THR A 201 8.36 3.92 -9.55
N ASP A 202 9.24 4.09 -8.57
CA ASP A 202 10.57 3.47 -8.50
C ASP A 202 10.76 2.75 -7.16
N GLY A 203 11.14 1.47 -7.19
CA GLY A 203 11.42 0.69 -6.00
C GLY A 203 12.65 1.14 -5.20
N LYS A 204 13.45 2.06 -5.75
CA LYS A 204 14.60 2.69 -5.08
C LYS A 204 14.36 4.15 -4.70
N SER A 205 13.14 4.66 -4.88
CA SER A 205 12.83 6.03 -4.47
C SER A 205 13.13 6.23 -2.97
N LEU A 206 13.61 7.42 -2.62
CA LEU A 206 13.70 7.86 -1.24
C LEU A 206 12.34 8.30 -0.70
N PHE A 207 11.38 8.64 -1.56
CA PHE A 207 10.05 9.03 -1.14
C PHE A 207 9.10 7.82 -1.14
N GLU A 208 8.65 7.43 0.05
CA GLU A 208 7.75 6.31 0.29
C GLU A 208 6.34 6.79 0.60
N VAL A 209 5.35 6.22 -0.08
CA VAL A 209 3.93 6.34 0.27
C VAL A 209 3.47 4.99 0.83
N SER A 210 3.04 4.99 2.08
CA SER A 210 2.58 3.83 2.84
C SER A 210 1.07 3.84 3.00
N VAL A 211 0.41 2.73 2.65
CA VAL A 211 -1.02 2.52 2.89
C VAL A 211 -1.22 1.26 3.73
N VAL A 212 -1.86 1.42 4.89
CA VAL A 212 -2.14 0.33 5.82
C VAL A 212 -3.63 0.01 5.84
N PHE A 213 -3.98 -1.23 5.54
CA PHE A 213 -5.35 -1.73 5.58
C PHE A 213 -5.60 -2.62 6.79
N ALA A 214 -6.80 -2.51 7.36
CA ALA A 214 -7.34 -3.43 8.36
C ALA A 214 -8.70 -3.98 7.94
N HIS A 215 -9.14 -5.03 8.61
CA HIS A 215 -10.50 -5.51 8.50
C HIS A 215 -10.99 -6.03 9.86
N PRO A 216 -11.67 -5.20 10.66
CA PRO A 216 -12.08 -5.56 12.02
C PRO A 216 -12.99 -6.78 12.08
N GLU A 217 -13.93 -6.93 11.13
CA GLU A 217 -14.90 -8.04 11.10
C GLU A 217 -14.22 -9.42 11.07
N THR A 218 -13.04 -9.53 10.45
CA THR A 218 -12.35 -10.83 10.26
C THR A 218 -11.05 -10.95 11.05
N LEU A 219 -10.87 -10.11 12.07
CA LEU A 219 -9.66 -10.12 12.91
C LEU A 219 -9.42 -11.51 13.56
N GLN A 220 -10.50 -12.22 13.87
CA GLN A 220 -10.47 -13.53 14.53
C GLN A 220 -10.04 -14.68 13.62
N ASP A 221 -10.02 -14.49 12.29
CA ASP A 221 -9.63 -15.53 11.32
C ASP A 221 -8.23 -16.11 11.59
N CYS A 222 -7.34 -15.37 12.27
CA CYS A 222 -6.01 -15.85 12.63
C CYS A 222 -5.95 -16.62 13.96
N HIS A 223 -6.97 -16.54 14.80
CA HIS A 223 -6.88 -16.97 16.21
C HIS A 223 -6.62 -18.47 16.35
N PHE A 224 -7.28 -19.30 15.53
CA PHE A 224 -7.09 -20.75 15.54
C PHE A 224 -5.64 -21.16 15.26
N LEU A 225 -4.89 -20.36 14.49
CA LEU A 225 -3.47 -20.63 14.22
C LEU A 225 -2.61 -20.47 15.48
N GLY A 226 -3.03 -19.64 16.44
CA GLY A 226 -2.37 -19.52 17.74
C GLY A 226 -2.46 -20.80 18.56
N GLU A 227 -3.56 -21.54 18.42
CA GLU A 227 -3.79 -22.82 19.10
C GLU A 227 -3.08 -23.98 18.38
N VAL A 228 -3.15 -24.00 17.04
CA VAL A 228 -2.57 -25.08 16.23
C VAL A 228 -1.05 -24.95 16.06
N CYS A 229 -0.52 -23.73 16.05
CA CYS A 229 0.89 -23.43 15.80
C CYS A 229 1.44 -22.36 16.77
N PRO A 230 1.39 -22.57 18.10
CA PRO A 230 1.77 -21.57 19.09
C PRO A 230 3.22 -21.07 18.94
N ASP A 231 4.13 -21.95 18.50
CA ASP A 231 5.55 -21.63 18.28
C ASP A 231 5.80 -20.54 17.22
N CYS A 232 4.82 -20.28 16.36
CA CYS A 232 4.89 -19.24 15.33
C CYS A 232 4.57 -17.84 15.88
N PHE A 233 3.90 -17.73 17.03
CA PHE A 233 3.32 -16.49 17.54
C PHE A 233 3.95 -16.06 18.87
N LYS A 234 5.28 -15.92 18.88
CA LYS A 234 6.02 -15.44 20.05
C LYS A 234 5.76 -13.94 20.29
N PRO A 235 5.41 -13.52 21.51
CA PRO A 235 5.28 -12.11 21.85
C PRO A 235 6.61 -11.39 21.62
N ALA A 236 6.61 -10.34 20.81
CA ALA A 236 7.74 -9.42 20.69
C ALA A 236 7.54 -8.25 21.66
N LYS A 237 8.62 -7.80 22.31
CA LYS A 237 8.59 -6.53 23.05
C LYS A 237 8.13 -5.43 22.08
N ASN A 238 7.10 -4.67 22.46
CA ASN A 238 6.56 -3.52 21.74
C ASN A 238 5.63 -3.78 20.52
N LYS A 239 5.06 -4.98 20.34
CA LYS A 239 4.03 -5.20 19.29
C LYS A 239 2.62 -5.30 19.87
N GLN A 240 1.67 -4.54 19.29
CA GLN A 240 0.25 -4.57 19.64
C GLN A 240 -0.45 -5.90 19.28
N SER A 241 0.05 -6.64 18.29
CA SER A 241 -0.49 -7.96 17.90
C SER A 241 0.62 -8.96 17.59
N VAL A 242 0.42 -10.21 18.01
CA VAL A 242 1.30 -11.35 17.71
C VAL A 242 1.09 -11.88 16.29
N PHE A 243 -0.07 -11.62 15.67
CA PHE A 243 -0.46 -12.13 14.36
C PHE A 243 0.08 -11.27 13.21
N THR A 244 1.40 -11.11 13.13
CA THR A 244 1.99 -10.45 11.95
C THR A 244 1.78 -11.30 10.70
N ARG A 245 1.69 -10.69 9.51
CA ARG A 245 1.53 -11.42 8.23
C ARG A 245 2.58 -12.53 8.06
N MET A 246 3.84 -12.28 8.43
CA MET A 246 4.90 -13.29 8.30
C MET A 246 4.73 -14.46 9.28
N ALA A 247 4.27 -14.19 10.51
CA ALA A 247 3.96 -15.25 11.47
C ALA A 247 2.78 -16.11 10.99
N VAL A 248 1.74 -15.49 10.44
CA VAL A 248 0.59 -16.18 9.85
C VAL A 248 1.02 -17.04 8.65
N LEU A 249 1.80 -16.51 7.71
CA LEU A 249 2.31 -17.29 6.57
C LEU A 249 3.16 -18.48 7.01
N LYS A 250 3.99 -18.31 8.05
CA LYS A 250 4.79 -19.40 8.63
C LYS A 250 3.93 -20.46 9.32
N ALA A 251 2.85 -20.08 9.98
CA ALA A 251 1.89 -21.03 10.55
C ALA A 251 1.14 -21.79 9.44
N LEU A 252 0.67 -21.09 8.40
CA LEU A 252 -0.01 -21.69 7.25
C LEU A 252 0.88 -22.63 6.42
N SER A 253 2.22 -22.51 6.51
CA SER A 253 3.13 -23.47 5.86
C SER A 253 3.39 -24.72 6.70
N ARG A 254 2.95 -24.74 7.97
CA ARG A 254 3.20 -25.83 8.93
C ARG A 254 1.93 -26.61 9.29
N ILE A 255 0.78 -25.94 9.28
CA ILE A 255 -0.51 -26.56 9.55
C ILE A 255 -0.80 -27.65 8.50
N LYS A 256 -1.38 -28.76 8.94
CA LYS A 256 -1.86 -29.80 8.04
C LYS A 256 -3.15 -29.36 7.37
N GLU A 257 -3.39 -29.86 6.15
CA GLU A 257 -4.59 -29.54 5.38
C GLU A 257 -5.87 -29.96 6.12
N GLU A 258 -5.89 -31.15 6.73
CA GLU A 258 -7.03 -31.62 7.55
C GLU A 258 -7.34 -30.71 8.75
N ASP A 259 -6.30 -30.27 9.47
CA ASP A 259 -6.44 -29.41 10.65
C ASP A 259 -6.91 -28.01 10.24
N PHE A 260 -6.48 -27.51 9.08
CA PHE A 260 -6.95 -26.23 8.56
C PHE A 260 -8.45 -26.31 8.20
N LEU A 261 -8.86 -27.35 7.47
CA LEU A 261 -10.24 -27.51 6.99
C LEU A 261 -11.25 -27.78 8.11
N THR A 262 -10.81 -28.29 9.26
CA THR A 262 -11.67 -28.44 10.45
C THR A 262 -11.88 -27.11 11.19
N GLN A 263 -10.95 -26.18 11.08
CA GLN A 263 -10.94 -24.93 11.84
C GLN A 263 -11.40 -23.70 11.04
N PHE A 264 -11.26 -23.70 9.71
CA PHE A 264 -11.57 -22.54 8.87
C PHE A 264 -12.44 -22.90 7.64
N PRO A 265 -13.48 -22.10 7.30
CA PRO A 265 -14.34 -22.34 6.15
C PRO A 265 -13.59 -22.37 4.80
N CYS A 266 -13.93 -23.36 3.96
CA CYS A 266 -13.38 -23.52 2.62
C CYS A 266 -14.53 -23.83 1.64
N PRO A 267 -15.01 -22.86 0.84
CA PRO A 267 -14.47 -21.50 0.62
C PRO A 267 -14.61 -20.58 1.84
N PRO A 268 -13.81 -19.49 1.91
CA PRO A 268 -14.02 -18.43 2.89
C PRO A 268 -15.41 -17.80 2.76
N ASP A 269 -16.02 -17.46 3.89
CA ASP A 269 -17.28 -16.73 3.92
C ASP A 269 -17.11 -15.31 3.37
N SER A 270 -18.11 -14.83 2.65
CA SER A 270 -18.15 -13.42 2.21
C SER A 270 -18.39 -12.51 3.40
N PRO A 271 -17.52 -11.51 3.65
CA PRO A 271 -17.72 -10.54 4.73
C PRO A 271 -18.87 -9.59 4.39
N LYS A 272 -19.33 -8.84 5.39
CA LYS A 272 -20.30 -7.75 5.21
C LYS A 272 -19.62 -6.45 4.79
N THR A 273 -18.42 -6.19 5.31
CA THR A 273 -17.67 -4.96 5.04
C THR A 273 -16.46 -5.21 4.16
N ILE A 274 -15.99 -4.16 3.49
CA ILE A 274 -14.66 -4.13 2.87
C ILE A 274 -13.60 -3.76 3.92
N CYS A 275 -12.32 -3.91 3.60
CA CYS A 275 -11.21 -3.36 4.37
C CYS A 275 -11.42 -1.88 4.70
N THR A 276 -10.86 -1.44 5.82
CA THR A 276 -10.74 -0.03 6.19
C THR A 276 -9.30 0.40 5.98
N VAL A 277 -9.10 1.63 5.53
CA VAL A 277 -7.76 2.26 5.52
C VAL A 277 -7.48 2.72 6.94
N LEU A 278 -6.49 2.12 7.59
CA LEU A 278 -6.03 2.57 8.91
C LEU A 278 -5.19 3.83 8.80
N GLU A 279 -4.34 3.87 7.79
CA GLU A 279 -3.26 4.85 7.73
C GLU A 279 -2.85 5.08 6.27
N VAL A 280 -2.60 6.35 5.95
CA VAL A 280 -1.94 6.81 4.72
C VAL A 280 -0.84 7.74 5.18
N GLU A 281 0.41 7.31 5.05
CA GLU A 281 1.58 8.05 5.48
C GLU A 281 2.52 8.24 4.29
N CYS A 282 3.26 9.35 4.29
CA CYS A 282 4.36 9.55 3.37
C CYS A 282 5.60 10.02 4.13
N THR A 283 6.75 9.48 3.73
CA THR A 283 8.03 9.79 4.35
C THR A 283 9.11 9.93 3.29
N HIS A 284 10.08 10.80 3.53
CA HIS A 284 11.25 10.95 2.69
C HIS A 284 12.48 10.35 3.40
N GLY A 285 13.23 9.51 2.69
CA GLY A 285 14.48 8.95 3.13
C GLY A 285 15.50 10.04 3.44
N ALA A 286 16.43 9.74 4.33
CA ALA A 286 17.38 10.75 4.79
C ALA A 286 18.24 11.31 3.64
N VAL A 287 18.54 12.60 3.72
CA VAL A 287 19.52 13.26 2.84
C VAL A 287 20.72 13.70 3.67
N PHE A 288 21.87 13.83 3.03
CA PHE A 288 23.13 14.07 3.72
C PHE A 288 23.76 15.36 3.23
N VAL A 289 24.19 16.20 4.17
CA VAL A 289 25.04 17.35 3.91
C VAL A 289 26.41 17.08 4.51
N ALA A 290 27.45 17.08 3.69
CA ALA A 290 28.81 16.83 4.14
C ALA A 290 29.65 18.10 4.09
N GLY A 291 30.75 18.11 4.83
CA GLY A 291 31.61 19.29 4.86
C GLY A 291 32.84 19.15 5.73
N ARG A 292 33.50 20.28 5.97
CA ARG A 292 34.58 20.43 6.95
C ARG A 292 34.28 21.61 7.87
N TYR A 293 34.51 21.47 9.17
CA TYR A 293 34.36 22.58 10.11
C TYR A 293 35.70 23.01 10.72
N ASN A 294 35.86 24.31 10.90
CA ASN A 294 36.89 24.92 11.73
C ASN A 294 36.26 25.37 13.04
N LYS A 295 36.91 25.05 14.15
CA LYS A 295 36.51 25.44 15.50
C LYS A 295 37.53 26.42 16.06
N TYR A 296 37.11 27.66 16.29
CA TYR A 296 37.96 28.74 16.78
C TYR A 296 37.78 29.00 18.28
N SER A 297 36.66 28.56 18.86
CA SER A 297 36.41 28.63 20.30
C SER A 297 37.20 27.56 21.07
N ARG A 298 37.66 27.89 22.28
CA ARG A 298 38.18 26.93 23.28
C ARG A 298 37.15 26.64 24.40
N ASN A 299 35.92 27.10 24.20
CA ASN A 299 34.81 26.91 25.15
C ASN A 299 33.57 26.44 24.38
N LEU A 300 33.75 25.43 23.52
CA LEU A 300 32.69 24.87 22.68
C LEU A 300 32.89 23.35 22.54
N PRO A 301 31.98 22.51 23.04
CA PRO A 301 32.04 21.08 22.81
C PRO A 301 31.68 20.73 21.36
N GLN A 302 32.10 19.55 20.89
CA GLN A 302 31.75 19.08 19.54
C GLN A 302 30.25 18.75 19.42
N THR A 303 29.70 18.07 20.42
CA THR A 303 28.28 17.67 20.52
C THR A 303 27.69 18.25 21.80
N PRO A 304 26.35 18.36 21.96
CA PRO A 304 25.72 18.92 23.15
C PRO A 304 26.26 18.28 24.44
N TRP A 305 26.74 19.10 25.36
CA TRP A 305 27.26 18.63 26.64
C TRP A 305 26.20 18.72 27.72
N ILE A 306 25.51 17.61 27.96
CA ILE A 306 24.41 17.48 28.93
C ILE A 306 24.78 16.39 29.93
N ILE A 307 24.75 16.70 31.22
CA ILE A 307 24.98 15.73 32.32
C ILE A 307 23.77 15.82 33.24
N ASP A 308 23.12 14.69 33.51
CA ASP A 308 21.93 14.60 34.36
C ASP A 308 20.80 15.55 33.94
N GLY A 309 20.63 15.75 32.63
CA GLY A 309 19.64 16.68 32.06
C GLY A 309 20.04 18.16 32.09
N GLU A 310 21.15 18.50 32.76
CA GLU A 310 21.65 19.87 32.80
C GLU A 310 22.67 20.13 31.70
N ARG A 311 22.40 21.15 30.88
CA ARG A 311 23.33 21.66 29.89
C ARG A 311 24.53 22.31 30.58
N LYS A 312 25.73 21.80 30.32
CA LYS A 312 26.99 22.29 30.91
C LYS A 312 27.64 23.41 30.09
N MET A 313 27.31 23.54 28.81
CA MET A 313 27.75 24.63 27.93
C MET A 313 26.65 25.01 26.94
N GLU A 314 26.55 26.30 26.60
CA GLU A 314 25.40 26.89 25.90
C GLU A 314 25.09 26.28 24.53
N SER A 315 26.08 25.75 23.80
CA SER A 315 25.93 25.23 22.44
C SER A 315 27.02 24.19 22.12
N SER A 316 27.07 23.72 20.87
CA SER A 316 28.06 22.77 20.35
C SER A 316 28.36 23.01 18.86
N VAL A 317 29.46 22.45 18.36
CA VAL A 317 29.76 22.48 16.91
C VAL A 317 28.60 21.88 16.10
N GLU A 318 28.07 20.76 16.56
CA GLU A 318 26.90 20.07 16.00
C GLU A 318 25.70 21.01 15.87
N GLU A 319 25.21 21.61 16.95
CA GLU A 319 24.02 22.47 16.93
C GLU A 319 24.21 23.69 16.05
N LEU A 320 25.39 24.33 16.16
CA LEU A 320 25.70 25.48 15.30
C LEU A 320 25.55 25.10 13.84
N ILE A 321 25.91 23.86 13.44
CA ILE A 321 25.84 23.37 12.05
C ILE A 321 24.42 22.94 11.68
N SER A 322 23.86 22.05 12.47
CA SER A 322 22.68 21.28 12.10
C SER A 322 21.38 22.07 12.26
N ASP A 323 21.27 23.00 13.21
CA ASP A 323 20.02 23.74 13.47
C ASP A 323 19.56 24.52 12.24
N HIS A 324 20.51 25.13 11.52
CA HIS A 324 20.19 25.84 10.28
C HIS A 324 19.78 24.89 9.15
N LEU A 325 20.46 23.75 9.02
CA LEU A 325 20.15 22.73 8.01
C LEU A 325 18.77 22.14 8.25
N LEU A 326 18.41 21.86 9.50
CA LEU A 326 17.11 21.33 9.89
C LEU A 326 15.97 22.23 9.41
N ALA A 327 16.08 23.54 9.65
CA ALA A 327 15.08 24.53 9.24
C ALA A 327 14.98 24.67 7.71
N VAL A 328 16.11 24.63 7.01
CA VAL A 328 16.17 24.83 5.55
C VAL A 328 15.64 23.63 4.78
N PHE A 329 16.03 22.41 5.19
CA PHE A 329 15.56 21.15 4.60
C PHE A 329 14.16 20.76 5.08
N LYS A 330 13.63 21.47 6.08
CA LYS A 330 12.36 21.15 6.75
C LYS A 330 12.34 19.68 7.17
N ALA A 331 13.43 19.25 7.79
CA ALA A 331 13.58 17.91 8.34
C ALA A 331 13.05 17.86 9.77
N GLU A 332 12.66 16.68 10.22
CA GLU A 332 12.13 16.48 11.58
C GLU A 332 13.24 16.43 12.64
N SER A 333 14.36 15.81 12.27
CA SER A 333 15.53 15.65 13.13
C SER A 333 16.79 15.42 12.30
N PHE A 334 17.94 15.34 12.96
CA PHE A 334 19.22 15.09 12.30
C PHE A 334 20.11 14.16 13.11
N ASN A 335 21.05 13.49 12.43
CA ASN A 335 22.20 12.82 13.06
C ASN A 335 23.50 13.47 12.58
N PHE A 336 24.33 13.94 13.52
CA PHE A 336 25.64 14.51 13.21
C PHE A 336 26.73 13.46 13.36
N SER A 337 27.62 13.37 12.36
CA SER A 337 28.77 12.47 12.36
C SER A 337 30.01 13.22 11.92
N SER A 338 31.17 12.88 12.49
CA SER A 338 32.44 13.52 12.14
C SER A 338 33.62 12.55 12.17
N SER A 339 34.66 12.88 11.40
CA SER A 339 35.89 12.09 11.34
C SER A 339 36.78 12.43 12.53
N GLY A 340 36.44 11.84 13.69
CA GLY A 340 37.10 12.05 14.97
C GLY A 340 36.51 13.21 15.78
N ARG A 341 37.12 13.49 16.94
CA ARG A 341 36.66 14.49 17.90
C ARG A 341 37.84 15.29 18.45
N GLU A 342 37.58 16.51 18.88
CA GLU A 342 38.50 17.31 19.69
C GLU A 342 37.88 17.64 21.05
N ASP A 343 38.75 17.88 22.05
CA ASP A 343 38.32 18.34 23.36
C ASP A 343 37.74 19.75 23.29
N VAL A 344 36.99 20.12 24.33
CA VAL A 344 36.27 21.40 24.42
C VAL A 344 37.20 22.60 24.21
N ASP A 345 38.42 22.53 24.74
CA ASP A 345 39.43 23.59 24.70
C ASP A 345 40.39 23.51 23.51
N VAL A 346 40.23 22.51 22.64
CA VAL A 346 41.05 22.33 21.43
C VAL A 346 40.40 23.01 20.22
N ARG A 347 41.20 23.73 19.44
CA ARG A 347 40.82 24.38 18.18
C ARG A 347 41.05 23.46 16.99
N THR A 348 40.21 23.59 15.97
CA THR A 348 40.35 22.89 14.68
C THR A 348 40.57 23.91 13.57
N LEU A 349 41.81 24.00 13.07
CA LEU A 349 42.26 25.03 12.11
C LEU A 349 42.59 24.40 10.74
N GLY A 350 43.25 25.17 9.86
CA GLY A 350 43.60 24.74 8.51
C GLY A 350 42.34 24.41 7.71
N ASN A 351 42.34 23.29 6.99
CA ASN A 351 41.20 22.86 6.18
C ASN A 351 39.99 22.40 7.03
N GLY A 352 40.13 22.24 8.35
CA GLY A 352 39.04 21.81 9.22
C GLY A 352 38.85 20.29 9.28
N ARG A 353 37.93 19.85 10.15
CA ARG A 353 37.58 18.44 10.38
C ARG A 353 36.39 18.03 9.51
N PRO A 354 36.45 16.89 8.79
CA PRO A 354 35.29 16.35 8.05
C PRO A 354 34.09 16.03 8.94
N PHE A 355 32.90 16.36 8.47
CA PHE A 355 31.62 15.99 9.08
C PHE A 355 30.56 15.67 8.03
N ALA A 356 29.50 15.00 8.46
CA ALA A 356 28.26 14.80 7.71
C ALA A 356 27.06 14.98 8.66
N VAL A 357 25.99 15.57 8.14
CA VAL A 357 24.71 15.69 8.82
C VAL A 357 23.68 14.91 8.00
N GLU A 358 23.14 13.86 8.59
CA GLU A 358 21.98 13.14 8.09
C GLU A 358 20.73 13.89 8.52
N LEU A 359 19.89 14.30 7.58
CA LEU A 359 18.63 15.00 7.83
C LEU A 359 17.48 14.02 7.61
N LEU A 360 16.71 13.75 8.67
CA LEU A 360 15.66 12.75 8.69
C LEU A 360 14.31 13.36 8.28
N ASN A 361 13.60 12.66 7.40
CA ASN A 361 12.31 13.06 6.85
C ASN A 361 12.25 14.51 6.30
N PRO A 362 13.18 14.91 5.40
CA PRO A 362 13.20 16.26 4.85
C PRO A 362 12.02 16.50 3.89
N HIS A 363 11.32 17.64 4.04
CA HIS A 363 10.28 18.05 3.09
C HIS A 363 10.85 18.83 1.91
N ARG A 364 12.08 19.34 2.01
CA ARG A 364 12.79 20.02 0.93
C ARG A 364 14.12 19.32 0.67
N VAL A 365 14.36 18.90 -0.56
CA VAL A 365 15.56 18.12 -0.96
C VAL A 365 16.21 18.63 -2.24
N HIS A 366 15.57 19.55 -2.97
CA HIS A 366 16.14 20.14 -4.17
C HIS A 366 16.88 21.44 -3.82
N PHE A 367 18.20 21.40 -4.02
CA PHE A 367 19.08 22.54 -3.84
C PHE A 367 20.06 22.64 -5.00
N THR A 368 20.22 23.85 -5.51
CA THR A 368 21.29 24.18 -6.45
C THR A 368 22.62 24.32 -5.72
N SER A 369 23.74 24.19 -6.44
CA SER A 369 25.08 24.42 -5.87
C SER A 369 25.23 25.83 -5.29
N GLN A 370 24.51 26.81 -5.85
CA GLN A 370 24.52 28.18 -5.36
C GLN A 370 23.78 28.32 -4.03
N GLU A 371 22.61 27.69 -3.88
CA GLU A 371 21.88 27.68 -2.60
C GLU A 371 22.68 27.00 -1.49
N ILE A 372 23.32 25.86 -1.77
CA ILE A 372 24.19 25.19 -0.78
C ILE A 372 25.38 26.09 -0.38
N LYS A 373 25.94 26.83 -1.33
CA LYS A 373 27.01 27.80 -1.06
C LYS A 373 26.51 28.98 -0.22
N GLU A 374 25.28 29.45 -0.44
CA GLU A 374 24.66 30.48 0.38
C GLU A 374 24.41 29.99 1.81
N LEU A 375 23.95 28.75 1.99
CA LEU A 375 23.83 28.12 3.32
C LEU A 375 25.15 28.09 4.09
N GLN A 376 26.25 27.88 3.37
CA GLN A 376 27.59 27.97 3.96
C GLN A 376 27.92 29.41 4.42
N GLN A 377 27.52 30.42 3.64
CA GLN A 377 27.86 31.83 3.87
C GLN A 377 27.02 32.50 4.96
N VAL A 378 25.76 32.12 5.13
CA VAL A 378 24.86 32.65 6.18
C VAL A 378 25.50 32.54 7.57
N ARG A 379 26.39 31.57 7.79
CA ARG A 379 27.11 31.37 9.07
C ARG A 379 28.38 32.20 9.24
N ALA A 380 28.96 32.75 8.16
CA ALA A 380 30.09 33.67 8.28
C ALA A 380 29.70 35.04 8.89
N ALA A 381 28.40 35.34 9.00
CA ALA A 381 27.85 36.61 9.46
C ALA A 381 27.26 36.59 10.89
N TRP A 382 27.31 35.47 11.62
CA TRP A 382 26.85 35.42 13.02
C TRP A 382 27.84 36.07 13.99
N PRO A 383 27.37 36.75 15.06
CA PRO A 383 28.22 37.50 15.98
C PRO A 383 29.22 36.62 16.78
N CYS A 384 29.01 35.30 16.81
CA CYS A 384 29.96 34.34 17.37
C CYS A 384 30.76 33.66 16.24
N GLN A 385 31.98 34.14 15.98
CA GLN A 385 32.99 33.50 15.10
C GLN A 385 33.53 32.17 15.68
N ALA A 386 32.69 31.39 16.37
CA ALA A 386 33.10 30.22 17.12
C ALA A 386 33.39 29.00 16.24
N CYS A 387 32.68 28.88 15.11
CA CYS A 387 32.82 27.79 14.14
C CYS A 387 32.45 28.24 12.73
N VAL A 388 33.23 27.84 11.71
CA VAL A 388 32.92 28.05 10.29
C VAL A 388 32.92 26.68 9.61
N CYS A 389 32.02 26.43 8.66
CA CYS A 389 32.02 25.21 7.87
C CYS A 389 32.18 25.47 6.38
N GLN A 390 32.77 24.53 5.67
CA GLN A 390 32.68 24.38 4.22
C GLN A 390 31.75 23.22 3.91
N LEU A 391 30.69 23.47 3.13
CA LEU A 391 29.71 22.45 2.74
C LEU A 391 30.05 21.92 1.34
N CYS A 392 29.82 20.62 1.14
CA CYS A 392 29.79 19.96 -0.15
C CYS A 392 28.44 19.24 -0.25
N ALA A 393 27.71 19.50 -1.34
CA ALA A 393 26.51 18.75 -1.71
C ALA A 393 26.86 17.70 -2.76
#